data_AF-A0A1L9VDQ3-F1
#
_entry.id   AF-A0A1L9VDQ3-F1
#
_cell.length_a   1.000
_cell.length_b   1.000
_cell.length_c   1.000
_cell.angle_alpha   90.00
_cell.angle_beta   90.00
_cell.angle_gamma   90.00
#
_symmetry.space_group_name_H-M   'P 1'
#
loop_
_entity.id
_entity.type
_entity.pdbx_description
1 polymer ?
#
loop_
_entity_poly.entity_id
_entity_poly.type
_entity_poly.pdbx_seq_one_letter_code
_entity_poly.pdbx_strand_id
1 'polypeptide(L)'
;MAKEGCVLGVDYAGVVEQSNSPSWAKGDRICGFAHGGNSCNPEDGTFAEYIVAPLSTAIKIPPGVSFEAASTLGCGITTVGQGLLESGYGLGLNTPSNPVTTKVPVLIYGGSSATGSLGIQFAKEAGYSVITTCSPKNFEMVRARGASEVFDSHDSEVGKKINQHTKNQLQFAWDCIGTDESARGCADALTTNPGAQYGTIRAPKLPRDDVKYTATMAYVGIGEDFEKGGNWTRNNEAHALWQNKIWKIAYDLLAAGKLQVHPVRVENTGFEGILAGLKELENGVVSGQKLVYVL
;
A
#
# COMPACT_ATOMS: atom_id res chain seq x y z
N MET A 1 7.15 0.81 -18.69
CA MET A 1 6.04 1.62 -19.20
C MET A 1 5.02 0.68 -19.81
N ALA A 2 3.72 0.98 -19.71
CA ALA A 2 2.68 0.17 -20.35
C ALA A 2 2.89 0.19 -21.88
N LYS A 3 2.58 -0.92 -22.56
CA LYS A 3 2.61 -0.98 -24.03
C LYS A 3 1.35 -0.30 -24.59
N GLU A 4 1.45 0.22 -25.80
CA GLU A 4 0.29 0.77 -26.51
C GLU A 4 -0.83 -0.29 -26.60
N GLY A 5 -2.08 0.12 -26.43
CA GLY A 5 -3.25 -0.77 -26.44
C GLY A 5 -3.59 -1.43 -25.10
N CYS A 6 -2.82 -1.22 -24.04
CA CYS A 6 -3.16 -1.73 -22.70
C CYS A 6 -4.10 -0.80 -21.94
N VAL A 7 -5.13 -1.36 -21.28
CA VAL A 7 -6.01 -0.63 -20.34
C VAL A 7 -5.20 -0.22 -19.10
N LEU A 8 -5.46 0.98 -18.58
CA LEU A 8 -4.74 1.53 -17.42
C LEU A 8 -5.56 1.44 -16.13
N GLY A 9 -4.92 1.83 -15.03
CA GLY A 9 -5.52 1.92 -13.70
C GLY A 9 -5.43 0.61 -12.93
N VAL A 10 -5.30 0.70 -11.61
CA VAL A 10 -5.11 -0.46 -10.73
C VAL A 10 -6.13 -0.61 -9.61
N ASP A 11 -6.94 0.42 -9.37
CA ASP A 11 -7.85 0.53 -8.23
C ASP A 11 -9.29 0.63 -8.72
N TYR A 12 -10.20 -0.18 -8.16
CA TYR A 12 -11.62 -0.15 -8.55
C TYR A 12 -12.56 -0.40 -7.38
N ALA A 13 -13.78 0.08 -7.54
CA ALA A 13 -14.95 -0.35 -6.79
C ALA A 13 -16.17 -0.35 -7.72
N GLY A 14 -17.01 -1.37 -7.65
CA GLY A 14 -18.15 -1.54 -8.56
C GLY A 14 -19.09 -2.65 -8.12
N VAL A 15 -19.93 -3.12 -9.04
CA VAL A 15 -20.92 -4.17 -8.79
C VAL A 15 -20.58 -5.39 -9.63
N VAL A 16 -20.64 -6.57 -9.02
CA VAL A 16 -20.47 -7.83 -9.75
C VAL A 16 -21.62 -7.98 -10.73
N GLU A 17 -21.30 -8.11 -12.02
CA GLU A 17 -22.28 -8.43 -13.07
C GLU A 17 -22.35 -9.94 -13.31
N GLN A 18 -21.18 -10.61 -13.32
CA GLN A 18 -21.05 -12.05 -13.49
C GLN A 18 -19.84 -12.57 -12.69
N SER A 19 -19.91 -13.81 -12.19
CA SER A 19 -18.78 -14.48 -11.56
C SER A 19 -18.75 -15.97 -11.90
N ASN A 20 -17.53 -16.52 -11.94
CA ASN A 20 -17.28 -17.96 -11.99
C ASN A 20 -17.03 -18.57 -10.59
N SER A 21 -17.08 -17.76 -9.53
CA SER A 21 -16.86 -18.19 -8.15
C SER A 21 -18.17 -18.22 -7.37
N PRO A 22 -18.47 -19.29 -6.61
CA PRO A 22 -19.71 -19.38 -5.83
C PRO A 22 -19.76 -18.36 -4.67
N SER A 23 -18.63 -17.74 -4.31
CA SER A 23 -18.56 -16.72 -3.26
C SER A 23 -19.09 -15.35 -3.70
N TRP A 24 -19.38 -15.18 -5.00
CA TRP A 24 -19.74 -13.91 -5.62
C TRP A 24 -21.00 -14.07 -6.47
N ALA A 25 -21.98 -13.21 -6.21
CA ALA A 25 -23.24 -13.17 -6.94
C ALA A 25 -23.39 -11.83 -7.67
N LYS A 26 -24.19 -11.83 -8.75
CA LYS A 26 -24.60 -10.59 -9.41
C LYS A 26 -25.23 -9.64 -8.39
N GLY A 27 -24.83 -8.38 -8.41
CA GLY A 27 -25.28 -7.35 -7.45
C GLY A 27 -24.39 -7.20 -6.21
N ASP A 28 -23.44 -8.10 -5.96
CA ASP A 28 -22.47 -7.92 -4.89
C ASP A 28 -21.64 -6.65 -5.13
N ARG A 29 -21.45 -5.85 -4.08
CA ARG A 29 -20.56 -4.69 -4.11
C ARG A 29 -19.12 -5.16 -3.92
N ILE A 30 -18.22 -4.83 -4.84
CA ILE A 30 -16.84 -5.32 -4.88
C ILE A 30 -15.86 -4.15 -4.96
N CYS A 31 -14.72 -4.25 -4.30
CA CYS A 31 -13.54 -3.43 -4.57
C CYS A 31 -12.29 -4.30 -4.63
N GLY A 32 -11.25 -3.81 -5.31
CA GLY A 32 -10.08 -4.64 -5.55
C GLY A 32 -8.88 -3.91 -6.14
N PHE A 33 -7.86 -4.70 -6.42
CA PHE A 33 -6.67 -4.33 -7.16
C PHE A 33 -6.59 -5.13 -8.46
N ALA A 34 -6.14 -4.51 -9.55
CA ALA A 34 -5.93 -5.18 -10.83
C ALA A 34 -4.63 -4.72 -11.51
N HIS A 35 -4.19 -5.45 -12.53
CA HIS A 35 -2.95 -5.16 -13.23
C HIS A 35 -3.14 -4.16 -14.38
N GLY A 36 -3.30 -2.87 -14.07
CA GLY A 36 -3.30 -1.84 -15.11
C GLY A 36 -1.99 -1.77 -15.88
N GLY A 37 -2.07 -1.66 -17.21
CA GLY A 37 -0.92 -1.59 -18.11
C GLY A 37 -0.20 -2.93 -18.30
N ASN A 38 -0.89 -4.05 -18.08
CA ASN A 38 -0.34 -5.39 -18.22
C ASN A 38 -0.07 -5.72 -19.69
N SER A 39 1.19 -5.98 -20.04
CA SER A 39 1.58 -6.32 -21.41
C SER A 39 1.24 -7.76 -21.79
N CYS A 40 0.98 -8.62 -20.80
CA CYS A 40 0.63 -10.02 -20.99
C CYS A 40 -0.87 -10.22 -21.26
N ASN A 41 -1.72 -9.38 -20.65
CA ASN A 41 -3.17 -9.33 -20.86
C ASN A 41 -3.57 -7.84 -21.03
N PRO A 42 -3.56 -7.29 -22.25
CA PRO A 42 -3.76 -5.86 -22.50
C PRO A 42 -5.12 -5.31 -22.02
N GLU A 43 -6.11 -6.17 -21.85
CA GLU A 43 -7.44 -5.85 -21.32
C GLU A 43 -7.45 -5.63 -19.80
N ASP A 44 -6.41 -6.06 -19.08
CA ASP A 44 -6.33 -5.85 -17.64
C ASP A 44 -6.18 -4.37 -17.32
N GLY A 45 -7.00 -3.90 -16.38
CA GLY A 45 -7.00 -2.53 -15.90
C GLY A 45 -8.33 -2.17 -15.28
N THR A 46 -8.42 -0.96 -14.75
CA THR A 46 -9.58 -0.49 -13.98
C THR A 46 -10.25 0.74 -14.58
N PHE A 47 -9.61 1.41 -15.53
CA PHE A 47 -10.19 2.54 -16.25
C PHE A 47 -11.06 2.05 -17.41
N ALA A 48 -12.10 1.29 -17.07
CA ALA A 48 -13.14 0.80 -17.99
C ALA A 48 -14.47 0.60 -17.23
N GLU A 49 -15.59 0.58 -17.97
CA GLU A 49 -16.92 0.38 -17.39
C GLU A 49 -17.14 -1.06 -16.91
N TYR A 50 -16.49 -2.03 -17.59
CA TYR A 50 -16.49 -3.44 -17.23
C TYR A 50 -15.05 -3.95 -17.20
N ILE A 51 -14.71 -4.70 -16.16
CA ILE A 51 -13.37 -5.25 -15.95
C ILE A 51 -13.45 -6.71 -15.50
N VAL A 52 -12.38 -7.46 -15.75
CA VAL A 52 -12.17 -8.76 -15.10
C VAL A 52 -11.40 -8.51 -13.80
N ALA A 53 -12.07 -8.77 -12.68
CA ALA A 53 -11.54 -8.55 -11.34
C ALA A 53 -10.77 -9.80 -10.83
N PRO A 54 -9.49 -9.69 -10.46
CA PRO A 54 -8.77 -10.80 -9.84
C PRO A 54 -9.31 -11.09 -8.44
N LEU A 55 -9.74 -12.33 -8.20
CA LEU A 55 -10.33 -12.71 -6.90
C LEU A 55 -9.33 -12.70 -5.74
N SER A 56 -8.04 -12.85 -6.02
CA SER A 56 -6.94 -12.87 -5.04
C SER A 56 -6.74 -11.55 -4.31
N THR A 57 -7.19 -10.45 -4.92
CA THR A 57 -7.02 -9.08 -4.42
C THR A 57 -8.32 -8.30 -4.51
N ALA A 58 -9.42 -8.95 -4.11
CA ALA A 58 -10.75 -8.36 -4.07
C ALA A 58 -11.50 -8.74 -2.79
N ILE A 59 -12.33 -7.82 -2.29
CA ILE A 59 -13.27 -8.06 -1.18
C ILE A 59 -14.63 -7.47 -1.48
N LYS A 60 -15.65 -8.02 -0.82
CA LYS A 60 -16.96 -7.36 -0.77
C LYS A 60 -16.79 -6.03 -0.04
N ILE A 61 -17.48 -5.00 -0.49
CA ILE A 61 -17.50 -3.72 0.20
C ILE A 61 -18.35 -3.87 1.47
N PRO A 62 -17.80 -3.64 2.68
CA PRO A 62 -18.58 -3.75 3.91
C PRO A 62 -19.79 -2.79 3.92
N PRO A 63 -20.88 -3.14 4.63
CA PRO A 63 -21.98 -2.21 4.85
C PRO A 63 -21.48 -0.89 5.44
N GLY A 64 -21.98 0.25 4.93
CA GLY A 64 -21.58 1.58 5.38
C GLY A 64 -20.32 2.16 4.73
N VAL A 65 -19.54 1.37 3.99
CA VAL A 65 -18.43 1.87 3.17
C VAL A 65 -18.96 2.22 1.78
N SER A 66 -18.70 3.43 1.28
CA SER A 66 -19.12 3.88 -0.06
C SER A 66 -18.22 3.30 -1.16
N PHE A 67 -18.64 3.38 -2.43
CA PHE A 67 -17.79 2.93 -3.55
C PHE A 67 -16.53 3.79 -3.67
N GLU A 68 -16.66 5.10 -3.47
CA GLU A 68 -15.57 6.06 -3.55
C GLU A 68 -14.53 5.82 -2.45
N ALA A 69 -14.98 5.50 -1.23
CA ALA A 69 -14.09 5.11 -0.15
C ALA A 69 -13.40 3.77 -0.48
N ALA A 70 -14.17 2.78 -0.95
CA ALA A 70 -13.65 1.45 -1.22
C ALA A 70 -12.64 1.39 -2.38
N SER A 71 -12.80 2.22 -3.41
CA SER A 71 -11.87 2.30 -4.54
C SER A 71 -10.49 2.81 -4.14
N THR A 72 -10.35 3.47 -2.99
CA THR A 72 -9.04 3.93 -2.50
C THR A 72 -8.14 2.80 -1.96
N LEU A 73 -8.67 1.59 -1.78
CA LEU A 73 -8.03 0.56 -0.98
C LEU A 73 -7.05 -0.34 -1.74
N GLY A 74 -7.31 -0.63 -3.02
CA GLY A 74 -6.75 -1.81 -3.68
C GLY A 74 -5.23 -1.91 -3.68
N CYS A 75 -4.57 -1.02 -4.39
CA CYS A 75 -3.12 -0.91 -4.46
C CYS A 75 -2.52 -0.76 -3.06
N GLY A 76 -3.16 0.01 -2.18
CA GLY A 76 -2.69 0.25 -0.82
C GLY A 76 -2.65 -1.02 0.04
N ILE A 77 -3.75 -1.79 0.09
CA ILE A 77 -3.84 -3.04 0.85
C ILE A 77 -2.85 -4.06 0.28
N THR A 78 -2.82 -4.25 -1.04
CA THR A 78 -1.92 -5.24 -1.66
C THR A 78 -0.45 -4.88 -1.40
N THR A 79 -0.10 -3.58 -1.45
CA THR A 79 1.24 -3.09 -1.15
C THR A 79 1.62 -3.30 0.32
N VAL A 80 0.72 -3.05 1.27
CA VAL A 80 0.92 -3.38 2.69
C VAL A 80 1.08 -4.87 2.89
N GLY A 81 0.21 -5.68 2.27
CA GLY A 81 0.21 -7.13 2.37
C GLY A 81 1.55 -7.74 1.99
N GLN A 82 2.15 -7.26 0.90
CA GLN A 82 3.48 -7.73 0.49
C GLN A 82 4.59 -7.03 1.28
N GLY A 83 4.72 -5.70 1.12
CA GLY A 83 5.91 -4.97 1.54
C GLY A 83 6.10 -4.91 3.05
N LEU A 84 5.02 -4.89 3.82
CA LEU A 84 5.06 -4.80 5.27
C LEU A 84 4.96 -6.18 5.94
N LEU A 85 4.09 -7.06 5.43
CA LEU A 85 3.66 -8.26 6.15
C LEU A 85 4.24 -9.58 5.58
N GLU A 86 4.56 -9.65 4.30
CA GLU A 86 4.94 -10.93 3.68
C GLU A 86 6.39 -11.31 4.00
N SER A 87 6.59 -12.39 4.76
CA SER A 87 7.93 -12.86 5.12
C SER A 87 8.69 -13.35 3.88
N GLY A 88 9.96 -12.93 3.77
CA GLY A 88 10.84 -13.27 2.64
C GLY A 88 10.74 -12.31 1.46
N TYR A 89 9.63 -11.58 1.32
CA TYR A 89 9.39 -10.66 0.19
C TYR A 89 9.24 -9.19 0.62
N GLY A 90 8.72 -8.95 1.82
CA GLY A 90 8.72 -7.68 2.52
C GLY A 90 9.41 -7.77 3.89
N LEU A 91 9.01 -6.91 4.81
CA LEU A 91 9.57 -6.86 6.16
C LEU A 91 9.20 -8.07 7.03
N GLY A 92 8.14 -8.81 6.67
CA GLY A 92 7.69 -9.99 7.41
C GLY A 92 7.17 -9.66 8.81
N LEU A 93 6.54 -8.49 8.98
CA LEU A 93 5.91 -8.15 10.25
C LEU A 93 4.71 -9.06 10.52
N ASN A 94 4.40 -9.22 11.80
CA ASN A 94 3.19 -9.89 12.25
C ASN A 94 1.94 -9.23 11.65
N THR A 95 0.94 -10.05 11.34
CA THR A 95 -0.36 -9.57 10.87
C THR A 95 -1.24 -9.17 12.05
N PRO A 96 -2.30 -8.35 11.82
CA PRO A 96 -3.32 -8.09 12.85
C PRO A 96 -3.99 -9.35 13.43
N SER A 97 -3.97 -10.47 12.70
CA SER A 97 -4.48 -11.77 13.17
C SER A 97 -3.51 -12.53 14.08
N ASN A 98 -2.25 -12.11 14.18
CA ASN A 98 -1.23 -12.69 15.05
C ASN A 98 -0.35 -11.57 15.64
N PRO A 99 -0.91 -10.65 16.45
CA PRO A 99 -0.22 -9.44 16.87
C PRO A 99 1.00 -9.73 17.76
N VAL A 100 1.99 -8.85 17.73
CA VAL A 100 3.11 -8.90 18.70
C VAL A 100 2.61 -8.57 20.10
N THR A 101 3.20 -9.20 21.11
CA THR A 101 2.86 -8.98 22.52
C THR A 101 3.77 -7.97 23.22
N THR A 102 4.84 -7.55 22.55
CA THR A 102 5.81 -6.56 23.05
C THR A 102 5.79 -5.32 22.16
N LYS A 103 6.12 -4.16 22.74
CA LYS A 103 6.17 -2.88 22.01
C LYS A 103 7.42 -2.81 21.13
N VAL A 104 7.34 -3.39 19.93
CA VAL A 104 8.41 -3.32 18.92
C VAL A 104 8.21 -2.05 18.08
N PRO A 105 9.21 -1.15 17.98
CA PRO A 105 9.12 0.03 17.14
C PRO A 105 9.27 -0.35 15.66
N VAL A 106 8.43 0.25 14.81
CA VAL A 106 8.53 0.18 13.34
C VAL A 106 8.42 1.58 12.77
N LEU A 107 9.26 1.89 11.79
CA LEU A 107 9.19 3.13 11.04
C LEU A 107 8.40 2.91 9.75
N ILE A 108 7.34 3.68 9.57
CA ILE A 108 6.64 3.83 8.28
C ILE A 108 7.02 5.22 7.74
N TYR A 109 8.00 5.29 6.85
CA TYR A 109 8.45 6.57 6.30
C TYR A 109 7.45 7.07 5.24
N GLY A 110 7.00 8.32 5.35
CA GLY A 110 5.97 8.87 4.46
C GLY A 110 4.53 8.48 4.84
N GLY A 111 4.19 8.54 6.13
CA GLY A 111 2.91 8.08 6.67
C GLY A 111 1.67 8.79 6.17
N SER A 112 1.81 9.99 5.60
CA SER A 112 0.68 10.72 5.01
C SER A 112 0.38 10.35 3.55
N SER A 113 1.13 9.42 2.96
CA SER A 113 0.79 8.83 1.67
C SER A 113 -0.40 7.87 1.80
N ALA A 114 -1.07 7.55 0.69
CA ALA A 114 -2.16 6.59 0.69
C ALA A 114 -1.73 5.24 1.28
N THR A 115 -0.62 4.68 0.79
CA THR A 115 -0.04 3.43 1.28
C THR A 115 0.47 3.54 2.72
N GLY A 116 1.23 4.59 3.04
CA GLY A 116 1.78 4.78 4.39
C GLY A 116 0.69 4.87 5.46
N SER A 117 -0.43 5.53 5.16
CA SER A 117 -1.55 5.66 6.09
C SER A 117 -2.24 4.33 6.39
N LEU A 118 -2.28 3.40 5.43
CA LEU A 118 -2.74 2.03 5.65
C LEU A 118 -1.70 1.22 6.41
N GLY A 119 -0.41 1.34 6.05
CA GLY A 119 0.69 0.69 6.75
C GLY A 119 0.73 1.00 8.25
N ILE A 120 0.50 2.26 8.63
CA ILE A 120 0.38 2.67 10.05
C ILE A 120 -0.73 1.88 10.75
N GLN A 121 -1.91 1.80 10.14
CA GLN A 121 -3.06 1.15 10.74
C GLN A 121 -2.87 -0.37 10.87
N PHE A 122 -2.33 -1.03 9.85
CA PHE A 122 -2.02 -2.45 9.90
C PHE A 122 -0.95 -2.76 10.95
N ALA A 123 0.14 -1.98 11.01
CA ALA A 123 1.18 -2.17 12.01
C ALA A 123 0.65 -1.94 13.45
N LYS A 124 -0.19 -0.90 13.66
CA LYS A 124 -0.84 -0.67 14.95
C LYS A 124 -1.73 -1.84 15.36
N GLU A 125 -2.61 -2.31 14.48
CA GLU A 125 -3.52 -3.43 14.81
C GLU A 125 -2.75 -4.76 14.96
N ALA A 126 -1.54 -4.86 14.40
CA ALA A 126 -0.59 -5.95 14.66
C ALA A 126 0.23 -5.76 15.96
N GLY A 127 0.00 -4.72 16.74
CA GLY A 127 0.62 -4.50 18.06
C GLY A 127 1.93 -3.71 18.07
N TYR A 128 2.41 -3.21 16.92
CA TYR A 128 3.65 -2.45 16.84
C TYR A 128 3.50 -1.01 17.35
N SER A 129 4.60 -0.43 17.84
CA SER A 129 4.71 1.01 18.12
C SER A 129 5.14 1.73 16.84
N VAL A 130 4.19 2.39 16.18
CA VAL A 130 4.41 2.96 14.86
C VAL A 130 4.99 4.37 14.94
N ILE A 131 6.23 4.51 14.47
CA ILE A 131 6.88 5.80 14.23
C ILE A 131 6.69 6.15 12.76
N THR A 132 6.43 7.42 12.44
CA THR A 132 6.27 7.84 11.05
C THR A 132 6.87 9.20 10.76
N THR A 133 7.06 9.49 9.48
CA THR A 133 7.48 10.80 8.96
C THR A 133 6.43 11.33 7.99
N CYS A 134 6.15 12.63 8.05
CA CYS A 134 5.36 13.34 7.04
C CYS A 134 5.57 14.85 7.15
N SER A 135 4.92 15.63 6.28
CA SER A 135 4.87 17.09 6.45
C SER A 135 4.05 17.48 7.69
N PRO A 136 4.43 18.55 8.44
CA PRO A 136 3.76 18.95 9.68
C PRO A 136 2.23 19.11 9.59
N LYS A 137 1.74 19.63 8.45
CA LYS A 137 0.30 19.79 8.17
C LYS A 137 -0.52 18.49 8.26
N ASN A 138 0.12 17.32 8.14
CA ASN A 138 -0.52 16.00 8.15
C ASN A 138 -0.33 15.26 9.48
N PHE A 139 0.30 15.87 10.49
CA PHE A 139 0.62 15.20 11.76
C PHE A 139 -0.62 14.68 12.49
N GLU A 140 -1.68 15.48 12.55
CA GLU A 140 -2.93 15.08 13.21
C GLU A 140 -3.57 13.88 12.50
N MET A 141 -3.58 13.89 11.17
CA MET A 141 -4.11 12.77 10.38
C MET A 141 -3.37 11.47 10.70
N VAL A 142 -2.03 11.46 10.67
CA VAL A 142 -1.27 10.21 10.89
C VAL A 142 -1.33 9.73 12.35
N ARG A 143 -1.45 10.65 13.33
CA ARG A 143 -1.73 10.27 14.74
C ARG A 143 -3.11 9.64 14.88
N ALA A 144 -4.13 10.21 14.24
CA ALA A 144 -5.48 9.63 14.21
C ALA A 144 -5.52 8.25 13.52
N ARG A 145 -4.54 7.94 12.66
CA ARG A 145 -4.34 6.62 12.04
C ARG A 145 -3.56 5.64 12.92
N GLY A 146 -2.95 6.10 14.01
CA GLY A 146 -2.30 5.22 14.98
C GLY A 146 -0.79 5.37 15.12
N ALA A 147 -0.18 6.39 14.50
CA ALA A 147 1.22 6.70 14.75
C ALA A 147 1.41 7.13 16.22
N SER A 148 2.33 6.48 16.94
CA SER A 148 2.69 6.86 18.30
C SER A 148 3.62 8.07 18.32
N GLU A 149 4.48 8.20 17.32
CA GLU A 149 5.41 9.32 17.17
C GLU A 149 5.49 9.76 15.71
N VAL A 150 5.61 11.08 15.49
CA VAL A 150 5.60 11.68 14.15
C VAL A 150 6.71 12.71 14.04
N PHE A 151 7.54 12.58 13.02
CA PHE A 151 8.65 13.47 12.72
C PHE A 151 8.43 14.21 11.39
N ASP A 152 8.99 15.41 11.27
CA ASP A 152 8.96 16.18 10.04
C ASP A 152 9.87 15.54 9.00
N SER A 153 9.31 15.14 7.85
CA SER A 153 10.09 14.53 6.76
C SER A 153 11.03 15.51 6.05
N HIS A 154 10.86 16.83 6.22
CA HIS A 154 11.75 17.82 5.61
C HIS A 154 13.01 18.09 6.45
N ASP A 155 13.06 17.57 7.67
CA ASP A 155 14.23 17.68 8.53
C ASP A 155 15.34 16.77 8.00
N SER A 156 16.47 17.36 7.61
CA SER A 156 17.61 16.62 7.07
C SER A 156 18.21 15.62 8.06
N GLU A 157 17.96 15.80 9.36
CA GLU A 157 18.46 14.94 10.44
C GLU A 157 17.36 14.01 10.99
N VAL A 158 16.20 13.90 10.30
CA VAL A 158 15.05 13.11 10.76
C VAL A 158 15.42 11.68 11.13
N GLY A 159 16.26 11.02 10.33
CA GLY A 159 16.70 9.66 10.58
C GLY A 159 17.46 9.53 11.90
N LYS A 160 18.47 10.38 12.12
CA LYS A 160 19.26 10.38 13.35
C LYS A 160 18.42 10.67 14.58
N LYS A 161 17.44 11.58 14.47
CA LYS A 161 16.48 11.87 15.56
C LYS A 161 15.63 10.66 15.91
N ILE A 162 15.16 9.90 14.91
CA ILE A 162 14.42 8.65 15.12
C ILE A 162 15.31 7.58 15.76
N ASN A 163 16.56 7.43 15.31
CA ASN A 163 17.50 6.47 15.92
C ASN A 163 17.76 6.82 17.40
N GLN A 164 17.99 8.09 17.71
CA GLN A 164 18.16 8.56 19.09
C GLN A 164 16.91 8.34 19.93
N HIS A 165 15.73 8.68 19.40
CA HIS A 165 14.44 8.46 20.08
C HIS A 165 14.22 6.97 20.41
N THR A 166 14.53 6.09 19.46
CA THR A 166 14.44 4.63 19.64
C THR A 166 15.61 4.03 20.39
N LYS A 167 16.58 4.84 20.83
CA LYS A 167 17.81 4.39 21.52
C LYS A 167 18.56 3.31 20.72
N ASN A 168 18.66 3.50 19.40
CA ASN A 168 19.29 2.55 18.48
C ASN A 168 18.61 1.17 18.43
N GLN A 169 17.30 1.08 18.70
CA GLN A 169 16.55 -0.20 18.73
C GLN A 169 15.59 -0.37 17.54
N LEU A 170 15.57 0.56 16.57
CA LEU A 170 14.69 0.45 15.40
C LEU A 170 15.21 -0.60 14.42
N GLN A 171 14.57 -1.77 14.37
CA GLN A 171 14.95 -2.85 13.46
C GLN A 171 14.27 -2.79 12.08
N PHE A 172 13.10 -2.15 11.99
CA PHE A 172 12.25 -2.20 10.80
C PHE A 172 11.94 -0.80 10.28
N ALA A 173 12.23 -0.56 9.01
CA ALA A 173 11.85 0.65 8.29
C ALA A 173 11.18 0.30 6.95
N TRP A 174 9.95 0.78 6.75
CA TRP A 174 9.20 0.65 5.51
C TRP A 174 9.04 2.02 4.84
N ASP A 175 9.69 2.22 3.70
CA ASP A 175 9.70 3.46 2.95
C ASP A 175 8.60 3.50 1.89
N CYS A 176 7.57 4.31 2.18
CA CYS A 176 6.44 4.56 1.28
C CYS A 176 6.66 5.75 0.33
N ILE A 177 7.87 6.32 0.29
CA ILE A 177 8.26 7.42 -0.62
C ILE A 177 9.24 6.92 -1.68
N GLY A 178 10.26 6.17 -1.28
CA GLY A 178 11.18 5.47 -2.18
C GLY A 178 12.04 6.40 -3.04
N THR A 179 12.54 7.47 -2.44
CA THR A 179 13.55 8.40 -2.98
C THR A 179 14.91 8.12 -2.35
N ASP A 180 15.99 8.65 -2.91
CA ASP A 180 17.31 8.52 -2.29
C ASP A 180 17.37 9.25 -0.95
N GLU A 181 16.64 10.36 -0.80
CA GLU A 181 16.50 11.13 0.45
C GLU A 181 15.79 10.31 1.53
N SER A 182 14.66 9.69 1.20
CA SER A 182 13.92 8.85 2.14
C SER A 182 14.69 7.59 2.51
N ALA A 183 15.43 6.99 1.56
CA ALA A 183 16.32 5.86 1.82
C ALA A 183 17.45 6.24 2.79
N ARG A 184 18.09 7.40 2.61
CA ARG A 184 19.08 7.93 3.58
C ARG A 184 18.46 8.14 4.97
N GLY A 185 17.28 8.77 5.02
CA GLY A 185 16.55 8.97 6.28
C GLY A 185 16.22 7.65 7.00
N CYS A 186 15.84 6.61 6.26
CA CYS A 186 15.60 5.28 6.82
C CYS A 186 16.90 4.60 7.28
N ALA A 187 17.98 4.70 6.50
CA ALA A 187 19.29 4.15 6.86
C ALA A 187 19.83 4.74 8.18
N ASP A 188 19.70 6.06 8.34
CA ASP A 188 20.10 6.78 9.56
C ASP A 188 19.19 6.47 10.76
N ALA A 189 17.92 6.14 10.52
CA ALA A 189 16.96 5.77 11.57
C ALA A 189 17.20 4.35 12.11
N LEU A 190 17.57 3.42 11.25
CA LEU A 190 17.75 2.02 11.58
C LEU A 190 18.87 1.80 12.59
N THR A 191 18.72 0.73 13.38
CA THR A 191 19.75 0.29 14.33
C THR A 191 21.06 -0.07 13.63
N THR A 192 22.17 0.12 14.33
CA THR A 192 23.50 -0.41 13.94
C THR A 192 23.72 -1.85 14.41
N ASN A 193 22.78 -2.43 15.16
CA ASN A 193 22.84 -3.83 15.57
C ASN A 193 22.45 -4.76 14.40
N PRO A 194 22.92 -6.02 14.39
CA PRO A 194 22.51 -7.00 13.37
C PRO A 194 20.99 -7.20 13.30
N GLY A 195 20.48 -7.47 12.10
CA GLY A 195 19.07 -7.81 11.86
C GLY A 195 18.18 -6.66 11.44
N ALA A 196 18.74 -5.48 11.14
CA ALA A 196 18.00 -4.37 10.55
C ALA A 196 17.43 -4.75 9.17
N GLN A 197 16.20 -4.33 8.90
CA GLN A 197 15.49 -4.57 7.64
C GLN A 197 14.89 -3.27 7.10
N TYR A 198 15.10 -3.07 5.80
CA TYR A 198 14.55 -1.98 5.02
C TYR A 198 13.67 -2.54 3.90
N GLY A 199 12.45 -2.02 3.82
CA GLY A 199 11.51 -2.32 2.74
C GLY A 199 11.12 -1.03 2.04
N THR A 200 10.88 -1.08 0.73
CA THR A 200 10.53 0.11 -0.05
C THR A 200 9.56 -0.22 -1.19
N ILE A 201 8.83 0.79 -1.67
CA ILE A 201 7.87 0.65 -2.77
C ILE A 201 8.41 1.12 -4.13
N ARG A 202 9.59 1.77 -4.20
CA ARG A 202 10.19 2.25 -5.47
C ARG A 202 11.65 1.82 -5.71
N ALA A 203 12.20 1.03 -4.80
CA ALA A 203 13.53 0.45 -4.90
C ALA A 203 14.74 1.42 -5.08
N PRO A 204 14.84 2.55 -4.33
CA PRO A 204 16.06 3.35 -4.31
C PRO A 204 17.23 2.56 -3.69
N LYS A 205 18.47 2.96 -4.01
CA LYS A 205 19.65 2.37 -3.35
C LYS A 205 19.68 2.78 -1.88
N LEU A 206 19.73 1.80 -0.98
CA LEU A 206 19.98 2.05 0.43
C LEU A 206 21.50 2.26 0.66
N PRO A 207 21.94 3.31 1.38
CA PRO A 207 23.35 3.56 1.66
C PRO A 207 23.89 2.71 2.83
N ARG A 208 23.46 1.44 2.93
CA ARG A 208 23.88 0.47 3.94
C ARG A 208 23.86 -0.94 3.37
N ASP A 209 24.99 -1.62 3.43
CA ASP A 209 25.14 -2.98 2.89
C ASP A 209 24.85 -4.06 3.96
N ASP A 210 24.76 -3.67 5.23
CA ASP A 210 24.52 -4.56 6.37
C ASP A 210 23.03 -4.72 6.72
N VAL A 211 22.14 -4.05 5.98
CA VAL A 211 20.69 -4.07 6.17
C VAL A 211 20.06 -4.99 5.15
N LYS A 212 19.16 -5.87 5.60
CA LYS A 212 18.37 -6.68 4.66
C LYS A 212 17.42 -5.78 3.88
N TYR A 213 17.55 -5.81 2.57
CA TYR A 213 16.80 -4.97 1.64
C TYR A 213 15.66 -5.75 0.98
N THR A 214 14.47 -5.15 0.91
CA THR A 214 13.29 -5.69 0.21
C THR A 214 12.60 -4.61 -0.61
N ALA A 215 12.04 -4.99 -1.76
CA ALA A 215 11.31 -4.07 -2.63
C ALA A 215 9.96 -4.67 -3.03
N THR A 216 8.91 -3.86 -2.92
CA THR A 216 7.53 -4.29 -3.14
C THR A 216 7.24 -4.36 -4.65
N MET A 217 6.66 -5.47 -5.11
CA MET A 217 6.09 -5.66 -6.44
C MET A 217 4.65 -6.19 -6.30
N ALA A 218 3.70 -5.30 -6.02
CA ALA A 218 2.34 -5.65 -5.62
C ALA A 218 1.59 -6.55 -6.61
N TYR A 219 1.94 -6.50 -7.90
CA TYR A 219 1.33 -7.34 -8.95
C TYR A 219 1.54 -8.84 -8.74
N VAL A 220 2.57 -9.28 -8.01
CA VAL A 220 2.69 -10.71 -7.66
C VAL A 220 1.49 -11.18 -6.83
N GLY A 221 0.86 -10.26 -6.09
CA GLY A 221 -0.33 -10.53 -5.30
C GLY A 221 -1.54 -11.01 -6.09
N ILE A 222 -1.57 -10.76 -7.41
CA ILE A 222 -2.63 -11.23 -8.30
C ILE A 222 -2.52 -12.74 -8.51
N GLY A 223 -1.32 -13.30 -8.50
CA GLY A 223 -1.06 -14.74 -8.66
C GLY A 223 -0.71 -15.17 -10.07
N GLU A 224 -0.76 -14.27 -11.03
CA GLU A 224 -0.47 -14.54 -12.44
C GLU A 224 0.99 -14.21 -12.79
N ASP A 225 1.55 -14.92 -13.76
CA ASP A 225 2.84 -14.60 -14.36
C ASP A 225 2.72 -13.30 -15.17
N PHE A 226 3.70 -12.42 -15.06
CA PHE A 226 3.70 -11.16 -15.82
C PHE A 226 5.11 -10.71 -16.22
N GLU A 227 5.17 -9.88 -17.26
CA GLU A 227 6.38 -9.20 -17.72
C GLU A 227 6.28 -7.71 -17.43
N LYS A 228 7.31 -7.15 -16.79
CA LYS A 228 7.41 -5.71 -16.55
C LYS A 228 8.83 -5.21 -16.77
N GLY A 229 9.00 -4.34 -17.76
CA GLY A 229 10.27 -3.66 -18.03
C GLY A 229 11.38 -4.62 -18.50
N GLY A 230 11.01 -5.65 -19.26
CA GLY A 230 11.88 -6.70 -19.78
C GLY A 230 12.08 -7.87 -18.81
N ASN A 231 11.52 -7.82 -17.60
CA ASN A 231 11.72 -8.85 -16.58
C ASN A 231 10.44 -9.64 -16.35
N TRP A 232 10.56 -10.96 -16.45
CA TRP A 232 9.49 -11.89 -16.13
C TRP A 232 9.46 -12.20 -14.64
N THR A 233 8.27 -12.16 -14.06
CA THR A 233 7.99 -12.65 -12.71
C THR A 233 7.03 -13.84 -12.83
N ARG A 234 7.36 -14.95 -12.18
CA ARG A 234 6.67 -16.23 -12.36
C ARG A 234 6.37 -16.93 -11.04
N ASN A 235 5.44 -17.89 -11.08
CA ASN A 235 5.08 -18.78 -9.96
C ASN A 235 4.47 -18.00 -8.78
N ASN A 236 3.54 -17.09 -9.08
CA ASN A 236 3.01 -16.14 -8.09
C ASN A 236 1.84 -16.68 -7.25
N GLU A 237 1.44 -17.95 -7.41
CA GLU A 237 0.27 -18.53 -6.73
C GLU A 237 0.32 -18.40 -5.19
N ALA A 238 1.50 -18.58 -4.60
CA ALA A 238 1.69 -18.44 -3.15
C ALA A 238 1.41 -17.00 -2.67
N HIS A 239 1.77 -16.00 -3.48
CA HIS A 239 1.48 -14.59 -3.21
C HIS A 239 -0.02 -14.29 -3.27
N ALA A 240 -0.74 -14.89 -4.22
CA ALA A 240 -2.20 -14.76 -4.27
C ALA A 240 -2.88 -15.37 -3.05
N LEU A 241 -2.44 -16.54 -2.59
CA LEU A 241 -2.95 -17.14 -1.36
C LEU A 241 -2.64 -16.29 -0.12
N TRP A 242 -1.47 -15.65 -0.08
CA TRP A 242 -1.12 -14.69 0.96
C TRP A 242 -2.02 -13.46 0.91
N GLN A 243 -2.19 -12.84 -0.26
CA GLN A 243 -3.02 -11.64 -0.42
C GLN A 243 -4.48 -11.89 -0.09
N ASN A 244 -5.05 -13.04 -0.45
CA ASN A 244 -6.39 -13.43 -0.02
C ASN A 244 -6.59 -13.30 1.50
N LYS A 245 -5.59 -13.72 2.29
CA LYS A 245 -5.63 -13.59 3.76
C LYS A 245 -5.54 -12.14 4.20
N ILE A 246 -4.66 -11.34 3.59
CA ILE A 246 -4.50 -9.93 3.92
C ILE A 246 -5.75 -9.12 3.58
N TRP A 247 -6.33 -9.34 2.41
CA TRP A 247 -7.56 -8.72 1.97
C TRP A 247 -8.73 -9.10 2.90
N LYS A 248 -8.81 -10.36 3.35
CA LYS A 248 -9.78 -10.74 4.38
C LYS A 248 -9.58 -10.00 5.71
N ILE A 249 -8.33 -9.84 6.16
CA ILE A 249 -8.02 -9.03 7.36
C ILE A 249 -8.45 -7.57 7.14
N ALA A 250 -8.19 -7.00 5.96
CA ALA A 250 -8.60 -5.64 5.63
C ALA A 250 -10.12 -5.46 5.70
N TYR A 251 -10.88 -6.42 5.15
CA TYR A 251 -12.33 -6.46 5.28
C TYR A 251 -12.77 -6.43 6.75
N ASP A 252 -12.19 -7.30 7.59
CA ASP A 252 -12.56 -7.41 9.00
C ASP A 252 -12.25 -6.11 9.76
N LEU A 253 -11.11 -5.47 9.47
CA LEU A 253 -10.76 -4.19 10.07
C LEU A 253 -11.68 -3.05 9.60
N LEU A 254 -12.07 -3.02 8.33
CA LEU A 254 -13.02 -2.04 7.80
C LEU A 254 -14.40 -2.22 8.45
N ALA A 255 -14.91 -3.45 8.47
CA ALA A 255 -16.20 -3.77 9.06
C ALA A 255 -16.26 -3.46 10.57
N ALA A 256 -15.13 -3.58 11.26
CA ALA A 256 -15.00 -3.22 12.68
C ALA A 256 -14.71 -1.73 12.92
N GLY A 257 -14.59 -0.89 11.88
CA GLY A 257 -14.22 0.53 12.00
C GLY A 257 -12.78 0.77 12.48
N LYS A 258 -11.91 -0.24 12.40
CA LYS A 258 -10.50 -0.21 12.81
C LYS A 258 -9.55 0.19 11.68
N LEU A 259 -10.01 0.11 10.44
CA LEU A 259 -9.31 0.65 9.27
C LEU A 259 -10.13 1.80 8.69
N GLN A 260 -9.48 2.94 8.53
CA GLN A 260 -10.01 4.12 7.86
C GLN A 260 -9.34 4.27 6.50
N VAL A 261 -10.16 4.57 5.49
CA VAL A 261 -9.66 4.91 4.14
C VAL A 261 -8.84 6.19 4.17
N HIS A 262 -8.01 6.36 3.14
CA HIS A 262 -7.32 7.63 2.92
C HIS A 262 -8.36 8.72 2.57
N PRO A 263 -8.15 10.00 2.94
CA PRO A 263 -9.09 11.05 2.59
C PRO A 263 -9.38 11.07 1.09
N VAL A 264 -10.65 11.16 0.73
CA VAL A 264 -11.12 11.01 -0.66
C VAL A 264 -11.38 12.38 -1.27
N ARG A 265 -10.89 12.62 -2.49
CA ARG A 265 -11.31 13.74 -3.35
C ARG A 265 -12.06 13.16 -4.55
N VAL A 266 -13.38 13.28 -4.53
CA VAL A 266 -14.27 12.73 -5.56
C VAL A 266 -14.38 13.72 -6.72
N GLU A 267 -14.19 13.21 -7.93
CA GLU A 267 -14.31 13.93 -9.19
C GLU A 267 -15.40 13.25 -10.05
N ASN A 268 -16.39 14.02 -10.51
CA ASN A 268 -17.54 13.51 -11.28
C ASN A 268 -17.38 13.83 -12.78
N THR A 269 -16.23 13.47 -13.34
CA THR A 269 -15.79 13.87 -14.69
C THR A 269 -15.54 12.68 -15.61
N GLY A 270 -15.90 11.46 -15.19
CA GLY A 270 -15.66 10.24 -15.96
C GLY A 270 -14.19 10.01 -16.35
N PHE A 271 -13.98 9.28 -17.44
CA PHE A 271 -12.64 8.93 -17.93
C PHE A 271 -11.76 10.13 -18.31
N GLU A 272 -12.35 11.19 -18.86
CA GLU A 272 -11.59 12.36 -19.32
C GLU A 272 -10.87 13.05 -18.15
N GLY A 273 -11.52 13.12 -16.98
CA GLY A 273 -10.91 13.72 -15.80
C GLY A 273 -9.74 12.91 -15.22
N ILE A 274 -9.68 11.60 -15.46
CA ILE A 274 -8.57 10.76 -15.00
C ILE A 274 -7.24 11.28 -15.56
N LEU A 275 -7.21 11.70 -16.83
CA LEU A 275 -5.99 12.22 -17.46
C LEU A 275 -5.51 13.52 -16.80
N ALA A 276 -6.44 14.39 -16.37
CA ALA A 276 -6.11 15.59 -15.62
C ALA A 276 -5.58 15.25 -14.22
N GLY A 277 -6.22 14.29 -13.53
CA GLY A 277 -5.77 13.81 -12.22
C GLY A 277 -4.39 13.19 -12.23
N LEU A 278 -4.07 12.41 -13.27
CA LEU A 278 -2.72 11.84 -13.44
C LEU A 278 -1.66 12.94 -13.56
N LYS A 279 -1.96 14.05 -14.26
CA LYS A 279 -1.06 15.22 -14.33
C LYS A 279 -0.94 15.93 -12.98
N GLU A 280 -2.01 16.03 -12.19
CA GLU A 280 -1.92 16.59 -10.83
C GLU A 280 -1.03 15.74 -9.91
N LEU A 281 -1.13 14.41 -10.01
CA LEU A 281 -0.28 13.48 -9.28
C LEU A 281 1.18 13.62 -9.69
N GLU A 282 1.45 13.66 -11.01
CA GLU A 282 2.80 13.86 -11.56
C GLU A 282 3.43 15.17 -11.10
N ASN A 283 2.65 16.25 -11.06
CA ASN A 283 3.11 17.58 -10.62
C ASN A 283 3.15 17.75 -9.09
N GLY A 284 2.82 16.72 -8.30
CA GLY A 284 2.88 16.77 -6.84
C GLY A 284 1.84 17.69 -6.17
N VAL A 285 0.74 17.98 -6.87
CA VAL A 285 -0.34 18.88 -6.39
C VAL A 285 -1.20 18.20 -5.33
N VAL A 286 -1.39 16.89 -5.45
CA VAL A 286 -2.24 16.10 -4.54
C VAL A 286 -1.48 15.78 -3.25
N SER A 287 -2.05 16.14 -2.10
CA SER A 287 -1.40 15.95 -0.79
C SER A 287 -2.40 15.47 0.26
N GLY A 288 -2.13 14.31 0.88
CA GLY A 288 -2.96 13.75 1.95
C GLY A 288 -4.37 13.34 1.51
N GLN A 289 -4.58 13.15 0.20
CA GLN A 289 -5.86 12.76 -0.39
C GLN A 289 -5.64 11.80 -1.55
N LYS A 290 -6.65 11.00 -1.86
CA LYS A 290 -6.68 10.11 -3.03
C LYS A 290 -7.77 10.58 -3.99
N LEU A 291 -7.40 10.76 -5.25
CA LEU A 291 -8.34 11.14 -6.31
C LEU A 291 -9.20 9.93 -6.67
N VAL A 292 -10.51 10.14 -6.77
CA VAL A 292 -11.48 9.11 -7.14
C VAL A 292 -12.40 9.66 -8.20
N TYR A 293 -12.48 8.95 -9.33
CA TYR A 293 -13.32 9.33 -10.46
C TYR A 293 -14.52 8.40 -10.51
N VAL A 294 -15.72 8.97 -10.47
CA VAL A 294 -16.96 8.23 -10.66
C VAL A 294 -17.23 8.13 -12.16
N LEU A 295 -17.44 6.91 -12.63
CA LEU A 295 -17.72 6.56 -14.03
C LEU A 295 -19.22 6.39 -14.25
#